data_AF-A0A965I2I3-F1
#
_entry.id   AF-A0A965I2I3-F1
#
_cell.length_a   1.000
_cell.length_b   1.000
_cell.length_c   1.000
_cell.angle_alpha   90.00
_cell.angle_beta   90.00
_cell.angle_gamma   90.00
#
_symmetry.space_group_name_H-M   'P 1'
#
loop_
_entity.id
_entity.type
_entity.pdbx_description
1 polymer ?
#
loop_
_entity_poly.entity_id
_entity_poly.type
_entity_poly.pdbx_seq_one_letter_code
_entity_poly.pdbx_strand_id
1 'polypeptide(L)'
;MAMYTFAQRLKITAFVLMGLGFIGLAIGFASTPSTVAEAQAMVADAHGGHGDAHGSEHNAHDTHATDSHKEDTHHDDAYAADAHGEHHDDAHGEHLLHQLQNKPWAALYVAAFFFFMIALGTLAFYAIQRAAQAGWPILLYRVMEGITAYLVPGSIIIYVFLVLTGLHANHLFVWMDAETVAHDEIIQGKVGYLNVPFFLIRAAIYLLGWNAYRYFSRKFSLAQDNAPSGDISNHKKNFRISAGFLVFFFVTESMMAWDWIMS
;
A
#
# COMPACT_ATOMS: atom_id res chain seq x y z
N MET A 1 -6.57 -35.91 -18.02
CA MET A 1 -6.14 -34.85 -17.07
C MET A 1 -7.16 -34.81 -15.94
N ALA A 2 -6.76 -35.02 -14.69
CA ALA A 2 -7.69 -34.90 -13.57
C ALA A 2 -8.08 -33.43 -13.41
N MET A 3 -9.37 -33.10 -13.55
CA MET A 3 -9.87 -31.76 -13.26
C MET A 3 -10.08 -31.62 -11.75
N TYR A 4 -9.74 -30.45 -11.20
CA TYR A 4 -10.03 -30.13 -9.81
C TYR A 4 -11.55 -29.97 -9.62
N THR A 5 -12.14 -30.77 -8.74
CA THR A 5 -13.55 -30.64 -8.35
C THR A 5 -13.68 -29.58 -7.26
N PHE A 6 -14.36 -28.48 -7.56
CA PHE A 6 -14.53 -27.37 -6.63
C PHE A 6 -15.45 -27.75 -5.46
N ALA A 7 -14.98 -27.56 -4.23
CA ALA A 7 -15.78 -27.85 -3.04
C ALA A 7 -16.89 -26.81 -2.85
N GLN A 8 -18.16 -27.22 -2.86
CA GLN A 8 -19.30 -26.32 -2.65
C GLN A 8 -19.21 -25.56 -1.32
N ARG A 9 -18.69 -26.19 -0.26
CA ARG A 9 -18.47 -25.55 1.04
C ARG A 9 -17.51 -24.37 0.94
N LEU A 10 -16.42 -24.50 0.18
CA LEU A 10 -15.45 -23.43 -0.03
C LEU A 10 -16.09 -22.25 -0.77
N LYS A 11 -17.02 -22.50 -1.70
CA LYS A 11 -17.77 -21.45 -2.42
C LYS A 11 -18.57 -20.60 -1.44
N ILE A 12 -19.32 -21.27 -0.57
CA ILE A 12 -20.19 -20.63 0.41
C ILE A 12 -19.34 -19.85 1.42
N THR A 13 -18.29 -20.47 1.97
CA THR A 13 -17.37 -19.79 2.89
C THR A 13 -16.76 -18.54 2.25
N ALA A 14 -16.32 -18.59 1.00
CA ALA A 14 -15.79 -17.43 0.31
C ALA A 14 -16.82 -16.29 0.18
N PHE A 15 -18.08 -16.60 -0.17
CA PHE A 15 -19.14 -15.58 -0.21
C PHE A 15 -19.46 -14.98 1.15
N VAL A 16 -19.47 -15.80 2.21
CA VAL A 16 -19.68 -15.30 3.57
C VAL A 16 -18.55 -14.36 3.98
N LEU A 17 -17.29 -14.72 3.73
CA LEU A 17 -16.14 -13.86 4.05
C LEU A 17 -16.16 -12.56 3.24
N MET A 18 -16.51 -12.60 1.95
CA MET A 18 -16.67 -11.39 1.14
C MET A 18 -17.80 -10.50 1.66
N GLY A 19 -18.94 -11.08 2.05
CA GLY A 19 -20.06 -10.33 2.61
C GLY A 19 -19.73 -9.69 3.97
N LEU A 20 -19.13 -10.44 4.89
CA LEU A 20 -18.70 -9.92 6.20
C LEU A 20 -17.64 -8.83 6.04
N GLY A 21 -16.66 -9.05 5.15
CA GLY A 21 -15.64 -8.05 4.84
C GLY A 21 -16.24 -6.77 4.26
N PHE A 22 -17.20 -6.89 3.35
CA PHE A 22 -17.91 -5.73 2.78
C PHE A 22 -18.71 -4.97 3.84
N ILE A 23 -19.43 -5.67 4.72
CA ILE A 23 -20.17 -5.05 5.83
C ILE A 23 -19.19 -4.31 6.76
N GLY A 24 -18.07 -4.93 7.13
CA GLY A 24 -17.05 -4.29 7.96
C GLY A 24 -16.46 -3.04 7.31
N LEU A 25 -16.20 -3.08 6.01
CA LEU A 25 -15.74 -1.93 5.23
C LEU A 25 -16.80 -0.82 5.23
N ALA A 26 -18.07 -1.15 4.93
CA ALA A 26 -19.17 -0.20 4.89
C ALA A 26 -19.39 0.49 6.25
N ILE A 27 -19.31 -0.26 7.35
CA ILE A 27 -19.36 0.30 8.70
C ILE A 27 -18.19 1.26 8.94
N GLY A 28 -16.96 0.87 8.57
CA GLY A 28 -15.78 1.73 8.75
C GLY A 28 -15.88 3.06 8.02
N PHE A 29 -16.42 3.07 6.79
CA PHE A 29 -16.69 4.31 6.06
C PHE A 29 -17.86 5.10 6.66
N ALA A 30 -18.92 4.42 7.11
CA ALA A 30 -20.09 5.08 7.71
C ALA A 30 -19.79 5.68 9.10
N SER A 31 -18.80 5.16 9.83
CA SER A 31 -18.39 5.65 11.15
C SER A 31 -17.30 6.74 11.08
N THR A 32 -17.01 7.26 9.89
CA THR A 32 -15.95 8.26 9.71
C THR A 32 -16.45 9.65 10.11
N PRO A 33 -15.72 10.38 10.97
CA PRO A 33 -16.17 11.70 11.41
C PRO A 33 -16.15 12.72 10.27
N SER A 34 -17.17 13.57 10.24
CA SER A 34 -17.32 14.64 9.24
C SER A 34 -16.86 16.00 9.77
N THR A 35 -16.70 16.14 11.09
CA THR A 35 -16.37 17.40 11.76
C THR A 35 -15.32 17.21 12.85
N VAL A 36 -14.57 18.28 13.15
CA VAL A 36 -13.56 18.29 14.22
C VAL A 36 -14.17 17.94 15.58
N ALA A 37 -15.36 18.47 15.89
CA ALA A 37 -16.05 18.19 17.15
C ALA A 37 -16.41 16.69 17.30
N GLU A 38 -16.86 16.06 16.21
CA GLU A 38 -17.13 14.62 16.20
C GLU A 38 -15.85 13.80 16.38
N ALA A 39 -14.77 14.17 15.67
CA ALA A 39 -13.46 13.53 15.79
C ALA A 39 -12.90 13.60 17.23
N GLN A 40 -12.99 14.78 17.87
CA GLN A 40 -12.57 14.97 19.26
C GLN A 40 -13.44 14.16 20.24
N ALA A 41 -14.76 14.13 20.04
CA ALA A 41 -15.67 13.34 20.87
C ALA A 41 -15.36 11.84 20.82
N MET A 42 -15.02 11.30 19.64
CA MET A 42 -14.65 9.89 19.47
C MET A 42 -13.38 9.51 20.25
N VAL A 43 -12.42 10.43 20.40
CA VAL A 43 -11.18 10.19 21.14
C VAL A 43 -11.37 10.45 22.64
N ALA A 44 -12.16 11.45 23.02
CA ALA A 44 -12.48 11.73 24.43
C ALA A 44 -13.22 10.56 25.09
N ASP A 45 -14.18 9.95 24.38
CA ASP A 45 -14.92 8.77 24.87
C ASP A 45 -14.01 7.53 25.00
N ALA A 46 -12.99 7.40 24.12
CA ALA A 46 -12.01 6.32 24.18
C ALA A 46 -11.03 6.43 25.36
N HIS A 47 -10.75 7.65 25.87
CA HIS A 47 -9.87 7.89 27.01
C HIS A 47 -10.59 7.93 28.38
N GLY A 48 -11.92 7.83 28.42
CA GLY A 48 -12.71 7.82 29.66
C GLY A 48 -12.63 6.54 30.51
N GLY A 49 -11.81 5.55 30.11
CA GLY A 49 -11.82 4.20 30.67
C GLY A 49 -10.63 3.77 31.53
N HIS A 50 -9.48 4.45 31.52
CA HIS A 50 -8.33 4.06 32.35
C HIS A 50 -7.32 5.18 32.58
N GLY A 51 -7.17 5.57 33.85
CA GLY A 51 -5.86 5.80 34.47
C GLY A 51 -5.21 7.17 34.28
N ASP A 52 -5.54 8.07 35.20
CA ASP A 52 -4.60 9.08 35.71
C ASP A 52 -3.28 8.43 36.18
N ALA A 53 -2.20 9.22 36.12
CA ALA A 53 -0.82 8.97 36.57
C ALA A 53 0.16 8.36 35.55
N HIS A 54 0.96 9.25 34.95
CA HIS A 54 2.41 9.18 34.64
C HIS A 54 2.63 10.24 33.55
N GLY A 55 2.92 11.50 33.89
CA GLY A 55 4.20 11.89 34.46
C GLY A 55 5.14 12.25 33.31
N SER A 56 5.38 13.54 33.11
CA SER A 56 6.29 14.08 32.11
C SER A 56 7.65 13.40 32.18
N GLU A 57 8.19 12.98 31.03
CA GLU A 57 9.63 12.97 30.82
C GLU A 57 9.91 13.09 29.32
N HIS A 58 10.15 14.34 28.89
CA HIS A 58 11.02 14.60 27.78
C HIS A 58 12.42 14.11 28.17
N ASN A 59 13.01 13.22 27.38
CA ASN A 59 14.47 13.22 27.24
C ASN A 59 14.85 13.03 25.78
N ALA A 60 15.45 14.10 25.29
CA ALA A 60 16.02 14.24 23.98
C ALA A 60 17.21 13.30 23.78
N HIS A 61 17.38 12.91 22.53
CA HIS A 61 18.65 12.48 21.97
C HIS A 61 19.59 13.69 21.94
N ASP A 62 20.75 13.67 22.63
CA ASP A 62 22.01 13.82 21.90
C ASP A 62 23.30 13.57 22.71
N THR A 63 24.33 13.37 21.91
CA THR A 63 25.68 12.89 22.15
C THR A 63 26.65 13.90 22.83
N HIS A 64 27.60 13.34 23.61
CA HIS A 64 28.96 13.83 23.95
C HIS A 64 29.23 15.25 24.52
N ALA A 65 29.46 15.28 25.84
CA ALA A 65 30.70 15.68 26.58
C ALA A 65 31.32 17.11 26.51
N THR A 66 31.61 17.62 27.73
CA THR A 66 32.59 18.65 28.20
C THR A 66 32.23 20.13 28.00
N ASP A 67 32.53 21.10 28.86
CA ASP A 67 32.90 21.21 30.28
C ASP A 67 32.87 22.73 30.65
N SER A 68 32.37 23.06 31.85
CA SER A 68 32.77 24.18 32.71
C SER A 68 32.40 25.67 32.47
N HIS A 69 31.75 26.21 33.53
CA HIS A 69 31.93 27.52 34.22
C HIS A 69 31.00 28.74 33.99
N LYS A 70 30.23 29.05 35.06
CA LYS A 70 30.06 30.33 35.85
C LYS A 70 29.77 31.63 35.07
N GLU A 71 29.00 32.63 35.49
CA GLU A 71 28.27 33.19 36.66
C GLU A 71 27.48 34.35 35.97
N ASP A 72 26.22 34.71 36.20
CA ASP A 72 25.63 35.42 37.35
C ASP A 72 24.47 36.28 36.77
N THR A 73 23.66 36.87 37.65
CA THR A 73 22.69 37.98 37.46
C THR A 73 21.27 37.67 36.99
N HIS A 74 20.41 37.64 38.02
CA HIS A 74 18.99 37.89 38.01
C HIS A 74 18.57 39.10 37.17
N HIS A 75 17.50 38.94 36.40
CA HIS A 75 16.53 40.01 36.18
C HIS A 75 15.12 39.41 36.31
N ASP A 76 14.47 39.76 37.42
CA ASP A 76 13.04 39.63 37.60
C ASP A 76 12.36 40.53 36.59
N ASP A 77 11.61 39.94 35.66
CA ASP A 77 10.62 40.66 34.87
C ASP A 77 9.35 39.82 34.83
N ALA A 78 8.49 40.11 35.81
CA ALA A 78 7.10 39.71 35.81
C ALA A 78 6.39 40.38 34.63
N TYR A 79 6.19 39.63 33.55
CA TYR A 79 5.24 39.98 32.50
C TYR A 79 4.22 38.87 32.33
N ALA A 80 2.99 39.24 32.71
CA ALA A 80 1.73 38.88 32.09
C ALA A 80 1.56 37.43 31.62
N ALA A 81 0.70 36.71 32.34
CA ALA A 81 -0.19 35.74 31.74
C ALA A 81 -0.93 36.42 30.58
N ASP A 82 -0.53 36.16 29.35
CA ASP A 82 -1.30 36.56 28.18
C ASP A 82 -1.38 35.40 27.18
N ALA A 83 -2.63 34.99 26.98
CA ALA A 83 -3.21 34.31 25.82
C ALA A 83 -2.27 33.52 24.87
N HIS A 84 -2.01 32.25 25.20
CA HIS A 84 -1.66 31.23 24.21
C HIS A 84 -2.57 30.01 24.41
N GLY A 85 -3.83 30.10 23.99
CA GLY A 85 -4.79 29.01 24.15
C GLY A 85 -5.64 28.72 22.90
N GLU A 86 -5.97 29.72 22.08
CA GLU A 86 -7.00 29.49 21.06
C GLU A 86 -6.47 28.97 19.70
N HIS A 87 -5.19 29.15 19.38
CA HIS A 87 -4.68 28.78 18.05
C HIS A 87 -4.13 27.34 17.93
N HIS A 88 -3.84 26.68 19.05
CA HIS A 88 -3.26 25.33 19.07
C HIS A 88 -4.32 24.21 19.08
N ASP A 89 -5.50 24.48 19.64
CA ASP A 89 -6.57 23.48 19.77
C ASP A 89 -7.26 23.18 18.42
N ASP A 90 -7.41 24.21 17.57
CA ASP A 90 -8.05 24.08 16.25
C ASP A 90 -7.19 23.26 15.26
N ALA A 91 -5.88 23.53 15.19
CA ALA A 91 -4.97 22.81 14.30
C ALA A 91 -4.83 21.32 14.69
N HIS A 92 -4.84 21.01 16.00
CA HIS A 92 -4.83 19.62 16.46
C HIS A 92 -6.14 18.90 16.09
N GLY A 93 -7.27 19.59 16.18
CA GLY A 93 -8.58 19.07 15.81
C GLY A 93 -8.67 18.71 14.32
N GLU A 94 -8.18 19.58 13.44
CA GLU A 94 -8.15 19.33 11.99
C GLU A 94 -7.24 18.15 11.62
N HIS A 95 -6.03 18.09 12.20
CA HIS A 95 -5.13 16.98 11.97
C HIS A 95 -5.73 15.63 12.42
N LEU A 96 -6.40 15.62 13.58
CA LEU A 96 -7.11 14.43 14.06
C LEU A 96 -8.24 14.02 13.11
N LEU A 97 -9.03 14.98 12.62
CA LEU A 97 -10.10 14.73 11.67
C LEU A 97 -9.57 14.05 10.40
N HIS A 98 -8.51 14.59 9.80
CA HIS A 98 -7.89 14.01 8.60
C HIS A 98 -7.34 12.60 8.85
N GLN A 99 -6.72 12.36 10.00
CA GLN A 99 -6.26 11.00 10.38
C GLN A 99 -7.42 10.00 10.45
N LEU A 100 -8.53 10.38 11.09
CA LEU A 100 -9.69 9.50 11.22
C LEU A 100 -10.40 9.28 9.88
N GLN A 101 -10.45 10.30 9.03
CA GLN A 101 -11.00 10.20 7.67
C GLN A 101 -10.21 9.29 6.75
N ASN A 102 -8.88 9.30 6.86
CA ASN A 102 -8.01 8.45 6.06
C ASN A 102 -7.93 7.00 6.57
N LYS A 103 -8.33 6.72 7.82
CA LYS A 103 -8.24 5.39 8.44
C LYS A 103 -8.91 4.26 7.63
N PRO A 104 -10.19 4.36 7.18
CA PRO A 104 -10.80 3.31 6.38
C PRO A 104 -10.14 3.15 5.00
N TRP A 105 -9.67 4.25 4.39
CA TRP A 105 -8.95 4.22 3.12
C TRP A 105 -7.61 3.50 3.24
N ALA A 106 -6.82 3.81 4.28
CA ALA A 106 -5.55 3.15 4.57
C ALA A 106 -5.74 1.65 4.85
N ALA A 107 -6.76 1.29 5.64
CA ALA A 107 -7.07 -0.11 5.92
C ALA A 107 -7.42 -0.90 4.64
N LEU A 108 -8.22 -0.31 3.75
CA LEU A 108 -8.53 -0.90 2.45
C LEU A 108 -7.28 -1.04 1.58
N TYR A 109 -6.44 0.00 1.54
CA TYR A 109 -5.22 0.02 0.73
C TYR A 109 -4.25 -1.08 1.15
N VAL A 110 -3.94 -1.17 2.44
CA VAL A 110 -3.01 -2.18 2.99
C VAL A 110 -3.52 -3.60 2.71
N ALA A 111 -4.82 -3.85 2.92
CA ALA A 111 -5.40 -5.16 2.65
C ALA A 111 -5.33 -5.53 1.15
N ALA A 112 -5.75 -4.61 0.28
CA ALA A 112 -5.72 -4.81 -1.17
C ALA A 112 -4.28 -5.05 -1.66
N PHE A 113 -3.33 -4.25 -1.18
CA PHE A 113 -1.92 -4.33 -1.56
C PHE A 113 -1.28 -5.63 -1.09
N PHE A 114 -1.59 -6.08 0.14
CA PHE A 114 -1.09 -7.35 0.68
C PHE A 114 -1.49 -8.56 -0.19
N PHE A 115 -2.78 -8.71 -0.51
CA PHE A 115 -3.23 -9.82 -1.33
C PHE A 115 -2.73 -9.73 -2.78
N PHE A 116 -2.60 -8.52 -3.31
CA PHE A 116 -1.98 -8.28 -4.61
C PHE A 116 -0.51 -8.74 -4.63
N MET A 117 0.27 -8.42 -3.60
CA MET A 117 1.67 -8.82 -3.47
C MET A 117 1.86 -10.34 -3.35
N ILE A 118 0.93 -11.07 -2.71
CA ILE A 118 0.98 -12.55 -2.69
C ILE A 118 0.90 -13.11 -4.13
N ALA A 119 -0.02 -12.58 -4.94
CA ALA A 119 -0.16 -13.00 -6.33
C ALA A 119 1.07 -12.60 -7.17
N LEU A 120 1.58 -11.38 -7.00
CA LEU A 120 2.73 -10.89 -7.74
C LEU A 120 4.02 -11.63 -7.35
N GLY A 121 4.26 -11.86 -6.06
CA GLY A 121 5.40 -12.65 -5.56
C GLY A 121 5.38 -14.09 -6.06
N THR A 122 4.19 -14.70 -6.12
CA THR A 122 4.04 -16.03 -6.74
C THR A 122 4.38 -16.01 -8.23
N LEU A 123 4.03 -14.95 -8.95
CA LEU A 123 4.37 -14.77 -10.38
C LEU A 123 5.87 -14.59 -10.59
N ALA A 124 6.54 -13.80 -9.74
CA ALA A 124 7.98 -13.63 -9.76
C ALA A 124 8.70 -14.96 -9.51
N PHE A 125 8.28 -15.70 -8.47
CA PHE A 125 8.80 -17.03 -8.19
C PHE A 125 8.57 -17.99 -9.35
N TYR A 126 7.38 -17.97 -9.97
CA TYR A 126 7.07 -18.75 -11.17
C TYR A 126 8.04 -18.45 -12.32
N ALA A 127 8.31 -17.17 -12.58
CA ALA A 127 9.23 -16.77 -13.62
C ALA A 127 10.65 -17.26 -13.35
N ILE A 128 11.13 -17.16 -12.11
CA ILE A 128 12.43 -17.68 -11.69
C ILE A 128 12.53 -19.18 -11.97
N GLN A 129 11.54 -19.98 -11.56
CA GLN A 129 11.57 -21.43 -11.78
C GLN A 129 11.61 -21.79 -13.28
N ARG A 130 10.86 -21.07 -14.11
CA ARG A 130 10.87 -21.25 -15.58
C ARG A 130 12.20 -20.85 -16.20
N ALA A 131 12.78 -19.72 -15.77
CA ALA A 131 14.04 -19.21 -16.28
C ALA A 131 15.25 -20.05 -15.82
N ALA A 132 15.21 -20.60 -14.60
CA ALA A 132 16.23 -21.48 -14.05
C ALA A 132 16.12 -22.93 -14.57
N GLN A 133 15.06 -23.25 -15.34
CA GLN A 133 14.77 -24.61 -15.81
C GLN A 133 14.71 -25.63 -14.67
N ALA A 134 14.15 -25.23 -13.52
CA ALA A 134 14.07 -26.10 -12.35
C ALA A 134 13.17 -27.31 -12.62
N GLY A 135 13.63 -28.50 -12.21
CA GLY A 135 12.94 -29.77 -12.44
C GLY A 135 11.93 -30.18 -11.35
N TRP A 136 12.04 -29.66 -10.14
CA TRP A 136 11.13 -30.00 -9.03
C TRP A 136 9.76 -29.30 -9.06
N PRO A 137 9.59 -28.03 -9.52
CA PRO A 137 8.30 -27.33 -9.42
C PRO A 137 7.35 -27.69 -10.58
N ILE A 138 7.70 -28.68 -11.40
CA ILE A 138 6.89 -29.12 -12.56
C ILE A 138 5.45 -29.45 -12.13
N LEU A 139 5.29 -30.11 -10.99
CA LEU A 139 3.99 -30.46 -10.42
C LEU A 139 3.25 -29.27 -9.78
N LEU A 140 3.99 -28.21 -9.43
CA LEU A 140 3.46 -27.04 -8.72
C LEU A 140 3.05 -25.91 -9.68
N TYR A 141 3.49 -25.92 -10.94
CA TYR A 141 3.21 -24.85 -11.89
C TYR A 141 1.72 -24.55 -12.05
N ARG A 142 0.86 -25.57 -12.04
CA ARG A 142 -0.61 -25.37 -12.15
C ARG A 142 -1.21 -24.71 -10.90
N VAL A 143 -0.66 -25.00 -9.72
CA VAL A 143 -1.07 -24.34 -8.46
C VAL A 143 -0.65 -22.87 -8.49
N MET A 144 0.59 -22.59 -8.89
CA MET A 144 1.11 -21.23 -9.01
C MET A 144 0.35 -20.40 -10.08
N GLU A 145 0.00 -21.00 -11.22
CA GLU A 145 -0.87 -20.37 -12.23
C GLU A 145 -2.29 -20.08 -11.71
N GLY A 146 -2.77 -20.91 -10.76
CA GLY A 146 -4.02 -20.72 -10.04
C GLY A 146 -3.97 -19.54 -9.06
N ILE A 147 -2.94 -19.48 -8.21
CA ILE A 147 -2.75 -18.37 -7.25
C ILE A 147 -2.61 -17.03 -7.99
N THR A 148 -1.79 -16.99 -9.04
CA THR A 148 -1.58 -15.80 -9.87
C THR A 148 -2.81 -15.39 -10.69
N ALA A 149 -3.92 -16.14 -10.64
CA ALA A 149 -5.18 -15.69 -11.22
C ALA A 149 -5.79 -14.48 -10.50
N TYR A 150 -5.47 -14.28 -9.21
CA TYR A 150 -5.89 -13.09 -8.47
C TYR A 150 -5.18 -11.81 -8.93
N LEU A 151 -4.08 -11.91 -9.66
CA LEU A 151 -3.30 -10.74 -10.07
C LEU A 151 -4.14 -9.74 -10.88
N VAL A 152 -4.98 -10.20 -11.81
CA VAL A 152 -5.83 -9.32 -12.63
C VAL A 152 -6.85 -8.58 -11.75
N PRO A 153 -7.70 -9.26 -10.95
CA PRO A 153 -8.58 -8.58 -10.00
C PRO A 153 -7.86 -7.63 -9.05
N GLY A 154 -6.75 -8.06 -8.44
CA GLY A 154 -5.96 -7.24 -7.53
C GLY A 154 -5.39 -5.99 -8.20
N SER A 155 -4.90 -6.12 -9.44
CA SER A 155 -4.41 -4.99 -10.24
C SER A 155 -5.51 -3.96 -10.51
N ILE A 156 -6.73 -4.41 -10.82
CA ILE A 156 -7.86 -3.51 -11.06
C ILE A 156 -8.22 -2.77 -9.78
N ILE A 157 -8.29 -3.47 -8.64
CA ILE A 157 -8.60 -2.86 -7.34
C ILE A 157 -7.56 -1.79 -6.99
N ILE A 158 -6.27 -2.11 -7.08
CA ILE A 158 -5.18 -1.16 -6.81
C ILE A 158 -5.25 0.03 -7.76
N TYR A 159 -5.40 -0.20 -9.06
CA TYR A 159 -5.44 0.88 -10.03
C TYR A 159 -6.63 1.83 -9.81
N VAL A 160 -7.82 1.28 -9.57
CA VAL A 160 -9.01 2.08 -9.25
C VAL A 160 -8.79 2.87 -7.97
N PHE A 161 -8.19 2.27 -6.94
CA PHE A 161 -7.86 2.96 -5.70
C PHE A 161 -6.93 4.16 -5.95
N LEU A 162 -5.85 3.95 -6.70
CA LEU A 162 -4.89 5.02 -7.05
C LEU A 162 -5.56 6.15 -7.85
N VAL A 163 -6.48 5.83 -8.76
CA VAL A 163 -7.26 6.84 -9.50
C VAL A 163 -8.17 7.62 -8.55
N LEU A 164 -8.86 6.96 -7.62
CA LEU A 164 -9.71 7.63 -6.63
C LEU A 164 -8.90 8.57 -5.74
N THR A 165 -7.71 8.17 -5.30
CA THR A 165 -6.81 9.06 -4.54
C THR A 165 -6.35 10.25 -5.40
N GLY A 166 -6.01 10.03 -6.66
CA GLY A 166 -5.66 11.12 -7.60
C GLY A 166 -6.82 12.06 -7.93
N LEU A 167 -8.06 11.67 -7.65
CA LEU A 167 -9.28 12.48 -7.76
C LEU A 167 -9.71 13.07 -6.39
N HIS A 168 -8.82 13.04 -5.40
CA HIS A 168 -9.02 13.62 -4.06
C HIS A 168 -10.17 12.99 -3.26
N ALA A 169 -10.48 11.70 -3.50
CA ALA A 169 -11.42 10.95 -2.65
C ALA A 169 -10.86 10.63 -1.25
N ASN A 170 -9.54 10.71 -1.10
CA ASN A 170 -8.80 10.54 0.15
C ASN A 170 -7.47 11.31 0.09
N HIS A 171 -6.83 11.49 1.25
CA HIS A 171 -5.58 12.25 1.39
C HIS A 171 -4.44 11.36 1.91
N LEU A 172 -4.22 10.20 1.27
CA LEU A 172 -3.16 9.26 1.67
C LEU A 172 -1.77 9.69 1.20
N PHE A 173 -1.68 10.35 0.04
CA PHE A 173 -0.42 10.83 -0.53
C PHE A 173 -0.32 12.33 -0.32
N VAL A 174 0.61 12.75 0.54
CA VAL A 174 0.78 14.16 0.94
C VAL A 174 1.11 15.05 -0.26
N TRP A 175 1.92 14.56 -1.20
CA TRP A 175 2.30 15.29 -2.42
C TRP A 175 1.15 15.49 -3.43
N MET A 176 -0.01 14.85 -3.26
CA MET A 176 -1.18 15.07 -4.11
C MET A 176 -2.03 16.27 -3.67
N ASP A 177 -1.73 16.84 -2.50
CA ASP A 177 -2.35 18.06 -2.00
C ASP A 177 -1.64 19.32 -2.53
N ALA A 178 -2.38 20.18 -3.22
CA ALA A 178 -1.82 21.35 -3.90
C ALA A 178 -1.30 22.41 -2.91
N GLU A 179 -1.94 22.54 -1.75
CA GLU A 179 -1.54 23.49 -0.71
C GLU A 179 -0.24 23.07 -0.05
N THR A 180 -0.09 21.79 0.27
CA THR A 180 1.15 21.22 0.81
C THR A 180 2.31 21.37 -0.17
N VAL A 181 2.08 21.08 -1.46
CA VAL A 181 3.11 21.27 -2.51
C VAL A 181 3.51 22.74 -2.64
N ALA A 182 2.58 23.70 -2.47
CA ALA A 182 2.89 25.12 -2.59
C ALA A 182 3.85 25.63 -1.49
N HIS A 183 3.86 24.98 -0.31
CA HIS A 183 4.64 25.41 0.85
C HIS A 183 5.87 24.53 1.13
N ASP A 184 6.04 23.38 0.46
CA ASP A 184 7.15 22.44 0.65
C ASP A 184 8.10 22.42 -0.56
N GLU A 185 9.26 23.08 -0.43
CA GLU A 185 10.31 23.13 -1.47
C GLU A 185 10.87 21.74 -1.85
N ILE A 186 10.87 20.78 -0.92
CA ILE A 186 11.36 19.41 -1.18
C ILE A 186 10.37 18.67 -2.10
N ILE A 187 9.07 18.82 -1.86
CA ILE A 187 8.04 18.23 -2.72
C ILE A 187 8.03 18.92 -4.09
N GLN A 188 8.22 20.24 -4.14
CA GLN A 188 8.36 20.99 -5.40
C GLN A 188 9.54 20.46 -6.26
N GLY A 189 10.66 20.12 -5.64
CA GLY A 189 11.80 19.51 -6.33
C GLY A 189 11.50 18.13 -6.94
N LYS A 190 10.43 17.46 -6.50
CA LYS A 190 10.04 16.11 -6.92
C LYS A 190 8.88 16.06 -7.92
N VAL A 191 8.23 17.18 -8.25
CA VAL A 191 7.03 17.22 -9.12
C VAL A 191 7.23 16.61 -10.50
N GLY A 192 8.47 16.61 -11.00
CA GLY A 192 8.83 15.94 -12.26
C GLY A 192 8.56 14.42 -12.22
N TYR A 193 8.62 13.81 -11.03
CA TYR A 193 8.31 12.40 -10.79
C TYR A 193 6.95 12.19 -10.10
N LEU A 194 6.68 13.01 -9.07
CA LEU A 194 5.46 12.99 -8.25
C LEU A 194 4.42 13.96 -8.80
N ASN A 195 3.77 13.57 -9.89
CA ASN A 195 2.56 14.22 -10.39
C ASN A 195 1.53 13.15 -10.76
N VAL A 196 0.25 13.46 -10.54
CA VAL A 196 -0.84 12.49 -10.68
C VAL A 196 -0.88 11.82 -12.07
N PRO A 197 -0.80 12.55 -13.20
CA PRO A 197 -0.83 11.91 -14.52
C PRO A 197 0.33 10.93 -14.74
N PHE A 198 1.56 11.34 -14.44
CA PHE A 198 2.73 10.49 -14.65
C PHE A 198 2.74 9.29 -13.69
N PHE A 199 2.34 9.50 -12.44
CA PHE A 199 2.16 8.44 -11.43
C PHE A 199 1.17 7.36 -11.92
N LEU A 200 -0.01 7.77 -12.41
CA LEU A 200 -1.01 6.83 -12.90
C LEU A 200 -0.58 6.11 -14.20
N ILE A 201 0.15 6.79 -15.09
CA ILE A 201 0.72 6.16 -16.28
C ILE A 201 1.75 5.10 -15.90
N ARG A 202 2.67 5.40 -14.97
CA ARG A 202 3.66 4.44 -14.47
C ARG A 202 2.98 3.23 -13.83
N ALA A 203 2.00 3.47 -12.95
CA ALA A 203 1.21 2.42 -12.35
C ALA A 203 0.54 1.51 -13.40
N ALA A 204 -0.04 2.09 -14.44
CA ALA A 204 -0.63 1.33 -15.54
C ALA A 204 0.42 0.48 -16.28
N ILE A 205 1.62 1.02 -16.56
CA ILE A 205 2.70 0.29 -17.21
C ILE A 205 3.13 -0.93 -16.38
N TYR A 206 3.32 -0.76 -15.06
CA TYR A 206 3.70 -1.86 -14.17
C TYR A 206 2.66 -2.98 -14.21
N LEU A 207 1.40 -2.62 -13.97
CA LEU A 207 0.28 -3.57 -13.91
C LEU A 207 0.07 -4.27 -15.25
N LEU A 208 0.10 -3.54 -16.37
CA LEU A 208 -0.05 -4.13 -17.69
C LEU A 208 1.09 -5.09 -18.01
N GLY A 209 2.34 -4.72 -17.72
CA GLY A 209 3.49 -5.58 -17.96
C GLY A 209 3.43 -6.89 -17.17
N TRP A 210 3.09 -6.83 -15.88
CA TRP A 210 2.96 -8.02 -15.04
C TRP A 210 1.79 -8.92 -15.47
N ASN A 211 0.64 -8.33 -15.78
CA ASN A 211 -0.51 -9.09 -16.27
C ASN A 211 -0.30 -9.68 -17.67
N ALA A 212 0.42 -8.97 -18.55
CA ALA A 212 0.79 -9.47 -19.86
C ALA A 212 1.68 -10.72 -19.74
N TYR A 213 2.72 -10.67 -18.90
CA TYR A 213 3.56 -11.85 -18.64
C TYR A 213 2.72 -13.02 -18.11
N ARG A 214 1.89 -12.79 -17.09
CA ARG A 214 1.01 -13.83 -16.53
C ARG A 214 0.11 -14.46 -17.60
N TYR A 215 -0.48 -13.66 -18.47
CA TYR A 215 -1.33 -14.13 -19.57
C TYR A 215 -0.55 -15.00 -20.57
N PHE A 216 0.55 -14.50 -21.12
CA PHE A 216 1.32 -15.22 -22.14
C PHE A 216 1.99 -16.47 -21.58
N SER A 217 2.52 -16.39 -20.36
CA SER A 217 3.12 -17.51 -19.65
C SER A 217 2.15 -18.67 -19.48
N ARG A 218 0.94 -18.40 -18.97
CA ARG A 218 -0.12 -19.41 -18.85
C ARG A 218 -0.58 -19.92 -20.22
N LYS A 219 -0.72 -19.04 -21.21
CA LYS A 219 -1.08 -19.42 -22.59
C LYS A 219 -0.09 -20.44 -23.18
N PHE A 220 1.22 -20.18 -23.06
CA PHE A 220 2.24 -21.11 -23.53
C PHE A 220 2.31 -22.38 -22.69
N SER A 221 2.09 -22.28 -21.37
CA SER A 221 2.00 -23.44 -20.48
C SER A 221 0.86 -24.39 -20.89
N LEU A 222 -0.34 -23.88 -21.20
CA LEU A 222 -1.46 -24.69 -21.68
C LEU A 222 -1.25 -25.21 -23.11
N ALA A 223 -0.63 -24.42 -23.99
CA ALA A 223 -0.29 -24.86 -25.34
C ALA A 223 0.75 -26.00 -25.33
N GLN A 224 1.66 -26.00 -24.35
CA GLN A 224 2.67 -27.05 -24.20
C GLN A 224 2.06 -28.40 -23.80
N ASP A 225 0.99 -28.41 -22.99
CA ASP A 225 0.28 -29.65 -22.61
C ASP A 225 -0.40 -30.33 -23.80
N ASN A 226 -0.75 -29.56 -24.83
CA ASN A 226 -1.44 -30.06 -26.03
C ASN A 226 -0.49 -30.23 -27.24
N ALA A 227 0.82 -29.98 -27.04
CA ALA A 227 1.80 -30.08 -28.12
C ALA A 227 2.13 -31.55 -28.43
N PRO A 228 2.50 -31.88 -29.70
CA PRO A 228 2.98 -33.21 -30.04
C PRO A 228 4.18 -33.63 -29.19
N SER A 229 4.30 -34.93 -28.90
CA SER A 229 5.44 -35.47 -28.14
C SER A 229 6.77 -35.05 -28.77
N GLY A 230 7.63 -34.41 -27.96
CA GLY A 230 8.94 -33.90 -28.39
C GLY A 230 8.95 -32.44 -28.86
N ASP A 231 7.79 -31.80 -29.10
CA ASP A 231 7.75 -30.37 -29.39
C ASP A 231 7.85 -29.55 -28.10
N ILE A 232 8.96 -28.82 -27.94
CA ILE A 232 9.25 -27.94 -26.80
C ILE A 232 9.22 -26.45 -27.17
N SER A 233 8.61 -26.09 -28.31
CA SER A 233 8.57 -24.72 -28.81
C SER A 233 7.90 -23.76 -27.83
N ASN A 234 6.80 -24.17 -27.20
CA ASN A 234 6.08 -23.36 -26.21
C ASN A 234 6.87 -23.23 -24.89
N HIS A 235 7.56 -24.29 -24.46
CA HIS A 235 8.49 -24.23 -23.34
C HIS A 235 9.62 -23.21 -23.60
N LYS A 236 10.24 -23.23 -24.78
CA LYS A 236 11.29 -22.26 -25.17
C LYS A 236 10.76 -20.83 -25.20
N LYS A 237 9.54 -20.60 -25.71
CA LYS A 237 8.89 -19.28 -25.66
C LYS A 237 8.69 -18.83 -24.22
N ASN A 238 8.18 -19.71 -23.36
CA ASN A 238 7.92 -19.39 -21.95
C ASN A 238 9.22 -19.05 -21.21
N PHE A 239 10.29 -19.82 -21.43
CA PHE A 239 11.63 -19.52 -20.91
C PHE A 239 12.09 -18.11 -21.29
N ARG A 240 12.00 -17.74 -22.58
CA ARG A 240 12.44 -16.43 -23.08
C ARG A 240 11.65 -15.28 -22.46
N ILE A 241 10.32 -15.39 -22.40
CA ILE A 241 9.49 -14.34 -21.80
C ILE A 241 9.68 -14.26 -20.29
N SER A 242 9.97 -15.36 -19.61
CA SER A 242 10.31 -15.34 -18.17
C SER A 242 11.59 -14.56 -17.92
N ALA A 243 12.65 -14.81 -18.70
CA ALA A 243 13.90 -14.05 -18.57
C ALA A 243 13.68 -12.55 -18.80
N GLY A 244 12.96 -12.18 -19.87
CA GLY A 244 12.62 -10.77 -20.15
C GLY A 244 11.72 -10.15 -19.07
N PHE A 245 10.74 -10.91 -18.58
CA PHE A 245 9.88 -10.46 -17.49
C PHE A 245 10.64 -10.22 -16.20
N LEU A 246 11.63 -11.05 -15.84
CA LEU A 246 12.40 -10.84 -14.60
C LEU A 246 13.16 -9.51 -14.63
N VAL A 247 13.76 -9.15 -15.76
CA VAL A 247 14.41 -7.84 -15.92
C VAL A 247 13.40 -6.70 -15.77
N PHE A 248 12.26 -6.79 -16.46
CA PHE A 248 11.18 -5.82 -16.33
C PHE A 248 10.65 -5.73 -14.90
N PHE A 249 10.46 -6.87 -14.24
CA PHE A 249 9.92 -7.00 -12.90
C PHE A 249 10.83 -6.33 -11.88
N PHE A 250 12.14 -6.59 -11.87
CA PHE A 250 13.04 -5.98 -10.89
C PHE A 250 13.09 -4.46 -10.98
N VAL A 251 13.05 -3.90 -12.20
CA VAL A 251 13.00 -2.43 -12.38
C VAL A 251 11.66 -1.88 -11.91
N THR A 252 10.56 -2.47 -12.38
CA THR A 252 9.21 -1.96 -12.08
C THR A 252 8.78 -2.19 -10.65
N GLU A 253 9.25 -3.24 -9.99
CA GLU A 253 8.99 -3.51 -8.58
C GLU A 253 9.66 -2.46 -7.68
N SER A 254 10.92 -2.11 -7.96
CA SER A 254 11.63 -1.07 -7.20
C SER A 254 10.98 0.30 -7.39
N MET A 255 10.61 0.66 -8.63
CA MET A 255 9.90 1.91 -8.88
C MET A 255 8.49 1.92 -8.28
N MET A 256 7.81 0.78 -8.27
CA MET A 256 6.52 0.63 -7.60
C MET A 256 6.65 0.84 -6.08
N ALA A 257 7.71 0.32 -5.45
CA ALA A 257 7.93 0.55 -4.02
C ALA A 257 8.12 2.05 -3.70
N TRP A 258 8.83 2.79 -4.56
CA TRP A 258 8.94 4.24 -4.43
C TRP A 258 7.60 4.94 -4.60
N ASP A 259 6.82 4.53 -5.60
CA ASP A 259 5.54 5.14 -5.94
C ASP A 259 4.44 4.81 -4.91
N TRP A 260 4.34 3.59 -4.41
CA TRP A 260 3.13 3.11 -3.71
C TRP A 260 3.32 2.95 -2.20
N ILE A 261 4.56 2.98 -1.71
CA ILE A 261 4.87 2.80 -0.29
C ILE A 261 5.64 3.99 0.28
N MET A 262 6.65 4.49 -0.45
CA MET A 262 7.54 5.55 0.07
C MET A 262 7.10 6.97 -0.27
N SER A 263 6.11 7.14 -1.17
CA SER A 263 5.70 8.45 -1.66
C SER A 263 4.75 9.17 -0.72
#